data_AF-A0A1Q4DC37-F1
#
_entry.id   AF-A0A1Q4DC37-F1
#
_cell.length_a   1.000
_cell.length_b   1.000
_cell.length_c   1.000
_cell.angle_alpha   90.00
_cell.angle_beta   90.00
_cell.angle_gamma   90.00
#
_symmetry.space_group_name_H-M   'P 1'
#
loop_
_entity.id
_entity.type
_entity.pdbx_description
1 polymer ?
#
loop_
_entity_poly.entity_id
_entity_poly.type
_entity_poly.pdbx_seq_one_letter_code
_entity_poly.pdbx_strand_id
1 'polypeptide(L)'
;MNVDLDGEFDTAASADETFAFITTPEKFAPVLPYFKGLDVKDQRHFTVTLEVGVPQIRGRADVDAELVESEAPSRAVYVIKGRHALGMMDSRMTFTVAPKEAGARVVWVTQSVVSGTLASLAQGILLPLAKRQIKSLVQAVRMELGGEAEPAAPSLVSRGTSSLRGLFGKSTGSAR
;
A
#
# COMPACT_ATOMS: atom_id res chain seq x y z
N MET A 1 -4.98 19.99 5.43
CA MET A 1 -5.72 18.91 6.10
C MET A 1 -4.71 17.88 6.55
N ASN A 2 -4.77 17.44 7.81
CA ASN A 2 -3.89 16.40 8.30
C ASN A 2 -4.39 15.01 7.87
N VAL A 3 -3.46 14.16 7.47
CA VAL A 3 -3.67 12.77 7.06
C VAL A 3 -2.59 11.95 7.72
N ASP A 4 -2.96 11.13 8.68
CA ASP A 4 -2.05 10.21 9.33
C ASP A 4 -2.44 8.79 8.94
N LEU A 5 -1.44 8.00 8.56
CA LEU A 5 -1.61 6.58 8.21
C LEU A 5 -0.49 5.78 8.84
N ASP A 6 -0.80 4.57 9.22
CA ASP A 6 0.14 3.62 9.79
C ASP A 6 -0.18 2.20 9.33
N GLY A 7 0.76 1.31 9.55
CA GLY A 7 0.57 -0.11 9.33
C GLY A 7 1.84 -0.90 9.56
N GLU A 8 1.74 -2.18 9.26
CA GLU A 8 2.81 -3.13 9.46
C GLU A 8 2.71 -4.27 8.45
N PHE A 9 3.84 -4.89 8.14
CA PHE A 9 3.89 -6.09 7.33
C PHE A 9 5.13 -6.91 7.66
N ASP A 10 5.03 -8.21 7.40
CA ASP A 10 6.16 -9.13 7.49
C ASP A 10 6.77 -9.38 6.11
N THR A 11 8.05 -9.73 6.12
CA THR A 11 8.88 -10.09 4.96
C THR A 11 9.62 -11.39 5.27
N ALA A 12 9.92 -12.19 4.24
CA ALA A 12 10.75 -13.39 4.42
C ALA A 12 12.25 -13.07 4.41
N ALA A 13 12.64 -11.97 3.74
CA ALA A 13 13.99 -11.44 3.76
C ALA A 13 14.44 -11.05 5.18
N SER A 14 15.75 -11.09 5.40
CA SER A 14 16.36 -10.66 6.66
C SER A 14 16.07 -9.17 6.97
N ALA A 15 16.31 -8.75 8.21
CA ALA A 15 16.18 -7.35 8.60
C ALA A 15 17.10 -6.45 7.76
N ASP A 16 18.34 -6.88 7.51
CA ASP A 16 19.30 -6.16 6.68
C ASP A 16 18.86 -6.02 5.22
N GLU A 17 18.39 -7.10 4.60
CA GLU A 17 17.90 -7.07 3.21
C GLU A 17 16.64 -6.20 3.07
N THR A 18 15.73 -6.33 4.03
CA THR A 18 14.51 -5.51 4.09
C THR A 18 14.85 -4.05 4.28
N PHE A 19 15.77 -3.74 5.20
CA PHE A 19 16.25 -2.38 5.44
C PHE A 19 16.92 -1.79 4.19
N ALA A 20 17.78 -2.56 3.54
CA ALA A 20 18.43 -2.15 2.30
C ALA A 20 17.40 -1.88 1.19
N PHE A 21 16.34 -2.69 1.09
CA PHE A 21 15.27 -2.47 0.13
C PHE A 21 14.54 -1.15 0.37
N ILE A 22 14.13 -0.83 1.60
CA ILE A 22 13.39 0.41 1.91
C ILE A 22 14.27 1.68 1.86
N THR A 23 15.60 1.54 1.91
CA THR A 23 16.56 2.66 1.88
C THR A 23 17.25 2.85 0.52
N THR A 24 16.98 1.98 -0.46
CA THR A 24 17.55 2.09 -1.82
C THR A 24 16.44 2.47 -2.81
N PRO A 25 16.35 3.75 -3.24
CA PRO A 25 15.30 4.24 -4.13
C PRO A 25 15.11 3.42 -5.40
N GLU A 26 16.20 2.96 -6.01
CA GLU A 26 16.20 2.18 -7.23
C GLU A 26 15.54 0.81 -7.06
N LYS A 27 15.50 0.28 -5.84
CA LYS A 27 14.87 -1.02 -5.53
C LYS A 27 13.37 -0.87 -5.29
N PHE A 28 12.95 0.10 -4.47
CA PHE A 28 11.55 0.22 -4.08
C PHE A 28 10.72 1.14 -4.99
N ALA A 29 11.31 2.14 -5.65
CA ALA A 29 10.52 3.07 -6.47
C ALA A 29 9.74 2.37 -7.60
N PRO A 30 10.30 1.37 -8.32
CA PRO A 30 9.58 0.65 -9.37
C PRO A 30 8.32 -0.10 -8.89
N VAL A 31 8.25 -0.48 -7.61
CA VAL A 31 7.06 -1.15 -7.05
C VAL A 31 5.97 -0.16 -6.62
N LEU A 32 6.25 1.15 -6.64
CA LEU A 32 5.27 2.17 -6.29
C LEU A 32 4.11 2.19 -7.29
N PRO A 33 2.87 2.34 -6.82
CA PRO A 33 1.72 2.56 -7.70
C PRO A 33 1.92 3.80 -8.58
N TYR A 34 1.57 3.67 -9.86
CA TYR A 34 1.69 4.73 -10.85
C TYR A 34 3.12 5.19 -11.15
N PHE A 35 4.13 4.41 -10.77
CA PHE A 35 5.53 4.73 -11.05
C PHE A 35 5.77 5.02 -12.53
N LYS A 36 6.43 6.15 -12.81
CA LYS A 36 6.80 6.58 -14.16
C LYS A 36 8.29 6.83 -14.32
N GLY A 37 8.95 7.30 -13.28
CA GLY A 37 10.38 7.59 -13.32
C GLY A 37 10.96 7.88 -11.94
N LEU A 38 12.28 7.73 -11.85
CA LEU A 38 13.09 8.00 -10.68
C LEU A 38 14.29 8.84 -11.11
N ASP A 39 14.57 9.90 -10.36
CA ASP A 39 15.72 10.79 -10.54
C ASP A 39 16.45 10.90 -9.21
N VAL A 40 17.52 10.12 -9.06
CA VAL A 40 18.34 10.08 -7.84
C VAL A 40 19.39 11.20 -7.92
N LYS A 41 19.37 12.10 -6.95
CA LYS A 41 20.31 13.23 -6.87
C LYS A 41 21.55 12.84 -6.09
N ASP A 42 21.36 12.18 -4.96
CA ASP A 42 22.42 11.66 -4.11
C ASP A 42 21.87 10.53 -3.23
N GLN A 43 22.68 10.08 -2.26
CA GLN A 43 22.33 8.97 -1.36
C GLN A 43 21.11 9.22 -0.48
N ARG A 44 20.69 10.48 -0.30
CA ARG A 44 19.58 10.88 0.58
C ARG A 44 18.45 11.56 -0.17
N HIS A 45 18.70 12.11 -1.36
CA HIS A 45 17.71 12.88 -2.12
C HIS A 45 17.38 12.23 -3.46
N PHE A 46 16.09 12.07 -3.73
CA PHE A 46 15.59 11.60 -5.01
C PHE A 46 14.18 12.15 -5.28
N THR A 47 13.82 12.20 -6.55
CA THR A 47 12.47 12.55 -7.01
C THR A 47 11.86 11.35 -7.72
N VAL A 48 10.64 10.98 -7.31
CA VAL A 48 9.81 10.01 -8.01
C VAL A 48 8.75 10.75 -8.81
N THR A 49 8.59 10.39 -10.09
CA THR A 49 7.46 10.83 -10.91
C THR A 49 6.41 9.73 -10.97
N LEU A 50 5.18 10.10 -10.65
CA LEU A 50 3.99 9.24 -10.70
C LEU A 50 3.01 9.75 -11.75
N GLU A 51 2.33 8.85 -12.45
CA GLU A 51 1.30 9.17 -13.44
C GLU A 51 -0.07 8.61 -12.99
N VAL A 52 -0.82 9.42 -12.25
CA VAL A 52 -2.07 9.00 -11.61
C VAL A 52 -3.18 8.87 -12.64
N GLY A 53 -3.75 7.68 -12.79
CA GLY A 53 -4.80 7.37 -13.77
C GLY A 53 -6.25 7.54 -13.28
N VAL A 54 -6.46 7.86 -11.99
CA VAL A 54 -7.79 7.91 -11.36
C VAL A 54 -8.55 9.17 -11.81
N PRO A 55 -9.77 9.06 -12.40
CA PRO A 55 -10.41 10.17 -13.10
C PRO A 55 -10.49 11.51 -12.34
N GLN A 56 -10.85 11.48 -11.06
CA GLN A 56 -11.03 12.67 -10.23
C GLN A 56 -9.73 13.34 -9.79
N ILE A 57 -8.59 12.65 -9.93
CA ILE A 57 -7.26 13.15 -9.51
C ILE A 57 -6.20 12.82 -10.57
N ARG A 58 -6.61 12.72 -11.84
CA ARG A 58 -5.72 12.29 -12.92
C ARG A 58 -4.64 13.34 -13.13
N GLY A 59 -3.40 12.89 -13.31
CA GLY A 59 -2.29 13.76 -13.65
C GLY A 59 -0.93 13.27 -13.16
N ARG A 60 0.09 14.04 -13.51
CA ARG A 60 1.46 13.85 -13.02
C ARG A 60 1.57 14.32 -11.58
N ALA A 61 2.19 13.51 -10.74
CA ALA A 61 2.67 13.93 -9.43
C ALA A 61 4.19 13.77 -9.35
N ASP A 62 4.88 14.79 -8.88
CA ASP A 62 6.31 14.73 -8.57
C ASP A 62 6.50 14.70 -7.06
N VAL A 63 7.27 13.72 -6.58
CA VAL A 63 7.46 13.44 -5.17
C VAL A 63 8.94 13.53 -4.85
N ASP A 64 9.35 14.62 -4.21
CA ASP A 64 10.71 14.77 -3.69
C ASP A 64 10.79 14.10 -2.33
N ALA A 65 11.81 13.28 -2.11
CA ALA A 65 12.05 12.61 -0.86
C ALA A 65 13.48 12.84 -0.38
N GLU A 66 13.61 13.06 0.92
CA GLU A 66 14.88 13.17 1.64
C GLU A 66 14.91 12.13 2.75
N LEU A 67 15.87 11.21 2.73
CA LEU A 67 16.15 10.29 3.84
C LEU A 67 16.81 11.12 4.95
N VAL A 68 16.10 11.52 6.00
CA VAL A 68 16.59 12.40 7.07
C VAL A 68 17.19 11.65 8.26
N GLU A 69 16.90 10.36 8.40
CA GLU A 69 17.45 9.49 9.45
C GLU A 69 17.62 8.07 8.89
N SER A 70 18.74 7.43 9.21
CA SER A 70 19.04 6.06 8.78
C SER A 70 19.95 5.37 9.79
N GLU A 71 19.39 4.40 10.53
CA GLU A 71 20.07 3.55 11.50
C GLU A 71 19.89 2.10 11.04
N ALA A 72 20.86 1.57 10.33
CA ALA A 72 20.76 0.21 9.81
C ALA A 72 20.90 -0.84 10.93
N PRO A 73 20.13 -1.94 10.90
CA PRO A 73 19.03 -2.24 9.96
C PRO A 73 17.65 -1.86 10.53
N SER A 74 17.56 -1.00 11.54
CA SER A 74 16.38 -0.88 12.40
C SER A 74 15.45 0.29 12.09
N ARG A 75 15.95 1.42 11.56
CA ARG A 75 15.13 2.64 11.44
C ARG A 75 15.51 3.54 10.28
N ALA A 76 14.50 4.00 9.54
CA ALA A 76 14.66 4.99 8.48
C ALA A 76 13.55 6.04 8.57
N VAL A 77 13.87 7.31 8.33
CA VAL A 77 12.88 8.39 8.31
C VAL A 77 13.06 9.23 7.05
N TYR A 78 11.96 9.44 6.33
CA TYR A 78 11.89 10.29 5.16
C TYR A 78 11.07 11.56 5.43
N VAL A 79 11.51 12.68 4.87
CA VAL A 79 10.67 13.86 4.63
C VAL A 79 10.32 13.87 3.15
N ILE A 80 9.02 14.00 2.85
CA ILE A 80 8.48 13.80 1.50
C ILE A 80 7.63 15.02 1.13
N LYS A 81 7.83 15.54 -0.09
CA LYS A 81 7.06 16.64 -0.67
C LYS A 81 6.48 16.21 -2.02
N GLY A 82 5.16 15.99 -2.04
CA GLY A 82 4.40 15.69 -3.25
C GLY A 82 3.80 16.95 -3.85
N ARG A 83 3.92 17.10 -5.17
CA ARG A 83 3.27 18.15 -5.96
C ARG A 83 2.40 17.52 -7.04
N HIS A 84 1.16 17.98 -7.13
CA HIS A 84 0.21 17.60 -8.16
C HIS A 84 -0.57 18.85 -8.60
N ALA A 85 -1.16 18.85 -9.79
CA ALA A 85 -1.93 20.00 -10.30
C ALA A 85 -3.09 20.42 -9.38
N LEU A 86 -3.59 19.50 -8.55
CA LEU A 86 -4.70 19.72 -7.62
C LEU A 86 -4.26 20.07 -6.19
N GLY A 87 -2.96 20.11 -5.89
CA GLY A 87 -2.49 20.42 -4.54
C GLY A 87 -1.14 19.83 -4.18
N MET A 88 -0.77 19.98 -2.92
CA MET A 88 0.52 19.52 -2.39
C MET A 88 0.33 18.59 -1.20
N MET A 89 1.39 17.84 -0.90
CA MET A 89 1.51 17.00 0.27
C MET A 89 2.89 17.18 0.89
N ASP A 90 2.95 17.52 2.17
CA ASP A 90 4.18 17.43 2.97
C ASP A 90 4.01 16.24 3.93
N SER A 91 5.04 15.42 4.10
CA SER A 91 4.93 14.22 4.95
C SER A 91 6.23 13.88 5.66
N ARG A 92 6.10 13.27 6.83
CA ARG A 92 7.19 12.59 7.53
C ARG A 92 6.83 11.11 7.65
N MET A 93 7.62 10.25 7.00
CA MET A 93 7.41 8.81 7.01
C MET A 93 8.52 8.13 7.82
N THR A 94 8.14 7.33 8.82
CA THR A 94 9.06 6.56 9.66
C THR A 94 8.85 5.09 9.38
N PHE A 95 9.94 4.35 9.18
CA PHE A 95 9.99 2.91 9.12
C PHE A 95 10.81 2.39 10.30
N THR A 96 10.30 1.36 10.95
CA THR A 96 11.01 0.56 11.95
C THR A 96 11.04 -0.88 11.47
N VAL A 97 12.22 -1.49 11.45
CA VAL A 97 12.42 -2.88 11.06
C VAL A 97 12.92 -3.66 12.27
N ALA A 98 12.29 -4.79 12.55
CA ALA A 98 12.68 -5.69 13.62
C ALA A 98 12.88 -7.11 13.08
N PRO A 99 13.97 -7.80 13.47
CA PRO A 99 14.16 -9.20 13.08
C PRO A 99 13.07 -10.09 13.67
N LYS A 100 12.74 -11.18 12.97
CA LYS A 100 11.88 -12.27 13.43
C LYS A 100 12.66 -13.60 13.37
N GLU A 101 12.10 -14.67 13.94
CA GLU A 101 12.68 -16.02 13.81
C GLU A 101 12.91 -16.42 12.34
N ALA A 102 11.96 -16.04 11.47
CA ALA A 102 12.10 -16.10 10.03
C ALA A 102 11.74 -14.73 9.43
N GLY A 103 12.73 -14.10 8.78
CA GLY A 103 12.59 -12.82 8.09
C GLY A 103 12.54 -11.60 9.02
N ALA A 104 11.76 -10.60 8.64
CA ALA A 104 11.66 -9.34 9.38
C ALA A 104 10.25 -8.74 9.39
N ARG A 105 9.97 -7.98 10.44
CA ARG A 105 8.77 -7.15 10.63
C ARG A 105 9.09 -5.71 10.25
N VAL A 106 8.25 -5.09 9.44
CA VAL A 106 8.30 -3.64 9.18
C VAL A 106 7.06 -2.99 9.78
N VAL A 107 7.26 -1.98 10.61
CA VAL A 107 6.22 -1.06 11.09
C VAL A 107 6.47 0.29 10.44
N TRP A 108 5.43 0.94 9.94
CA TRP A 108 5.55 2.25 9.32
C TRP A 108 4.45 3.20 9.78
N VAL A 109 4.80 4.47 9.86
CA VAL A 109 3.88 5.57 10.18
C VAL A 109 4.20 6.73 9.25
N THR A 110 3.18 7.36 8.69
CA THR A 110 3.30 8.62 7.96
C THR A 110 2.37 9.66 8.57
N GLN A 111 2.92 10.84 8.79
CA GLN A 111 2.19 12.03 9.21
C GLN A 111 2.24 13.03 8.08
N SER A 112 1.08 13.41 7.55
CA SER A 112 1.00 14.16 6.29
C SER A 112 0.09 15.37 6.40
N VAL A 113 0.46 16.45 5.73
CA VAL A 113 -0.39 17.62 5.52
C VAL A 113 -0.68 17.74 4.02
N VAL A 114 -1.96 17.66 3.66
CA VAL A 114 -2.44 17.80 2.29
C VAL A 114 -3.13 19.14 2.10
N SER A 115 -2.86 19.83 1.00
CA SER A 115 -3.41 21.15 0.68
C SER A 115 -4.06 21.21 -0.71
N GLY A 116 -4.70 22.34 -1.02
CA GLY A 116 -5.39 22.55 -2.30
C GLY A 116 -6.67 21.72 -2.46
N THR A 117 -7.10 21.52 -3.71
CA THR A 117 -8.28 20.70 -4.06
C THR A 117 -8.13 19.25 -3.57
N LEU A 118 -6.90 18.73 -3.50
CA LEU A 118 -6.64 17.40 -2.91
C LEU A 118 -7.17 17.30 -1.47
N ALA A 119 -7.00 18.34 -0.65
CA ALA A 119 -7.51 18.34 0.72
C ALA A 119 -9.04 18.21 0.77
N SER A 120 -9.76 18.88 -0.13
CA SER A 120 -11.22 18.79 -0.24
C SER A 120 -11.72 17.40 -0.66
N LEU A 121 -10.92 16.66 -1.43
CA LEU A 121 -11.24 15.30 -1.90
C LEU A 121 -10.76 14.20 -0.96
N ALA A 122 -10.12 14.56 0.16
CA ALA A 122 -9.29 13.61 0.86
C ALA A 122 -10.08 12.50 1.57
N GLN A 123 -11.19 12.84 2.24
CA GLN A 123 -12.04 11.85 2.92
C GLN A 123 -12.79 10.93 1.95
N GLY A 124 -13.27 11.47 0.82
CA GLY A 124 -14.08 10.72 -0.13
C GLY A 124 -13.27 9.86 -1.11
N ILE A 125 -12.10 10.34 -1.55
CA ILE A 125 -11.35 9.75 -2.66
C ILE A 125 -9.93 9.38 -2.24
N LEU A 126 -9.15 10.32 -1.69
CA LEU A 126 -7.72 10.09 -1.48
C LEU A 126 -7.45 9.04 -0.42
N LEU A 127 -8.11 9.09 0.74
CA LEU A 127 -7.87 8.12 1.82
C LEU A 127 -8.26 6.69 1.42
N PRO A 128 -9.45 6.42 0.85
CA PRO A 128 -9.77 5.08 0.35
C PRO A 128 -8.81 4.60 -0.75
N LEU A 129 -8.40 5.50 -1.65
CA LEU A 129 -7.42 5.18 -2.68
C LEU A 129 -6.06 4.83 -2.06
N ALA A 130 -5.54 5.68 -1.17
CA ALA A 130 -4.26 5.49 -0.50
C ALA A 130 -4.22 4.16 0.25
N LYS A 131 -5.25 3.85 1.05
CA LYS A 131 -5.35 2.56 1.76
C LYS A 131 -5.34 1.37 0.80
N ARG A 132 -6.05 1.45 -0.31
CA ARG A 132 -6.02 0.40 -1.35
C ARG A 132 -4.64 0.25 -1.97
N GLN A 133 -4.00 1.37 -2.31
CA GLN A 133 -2.67 1.37 -2.94
C GLN A 133 -1.57 0.89 -1.99
N ILE A 134 -1.63 1.25 -0.71
CA ILE A 134 -0.74 0.74 0.34
C ILE A 134 -0.88 -0.79 0.45
N LYS A 135 -2.10 -1.32 0.46
CA LYS A 135 -2.32 -2.77 0.48
C LYS A 135 -1.68 -3.44 -0.74
N SER A 136 -1.85 -2.89 -1.94
CA SER A 136 -1.22 -3.41 -3.16
C SER A 136 0.31 -3.31 -3.12
N LEU A 137 0.85 -2.21 -2.62
CA LEU A 137 2.30 -2.01 -2.47
C LEU A 137 2.89 -3.02 -1.49
N VAL A 138 2.26 -3.23 -0.33
CA VAL A 138 2.71 -4.24 0.64
C VAL A 138 2.75 -5.63 0.02
N GLN A 139 1.76 -5.99 -0.80
CA GLN A 139 1.78 -7.27 -1.52
C GLN A 139 2.92 -7.34 -2.55
N ALA A 140 3.18 -6.26 -3.29
CA ALA A 140 4.31 -6.19 -4.23
C ALA A 140 5.66 -6.32 -3.52
N VAL A 141 5.84 -5.61 -2.41
CA VAL A 141 7.04 -5.68 -1.57
C VAL A 141 7.24 -7.08 -1.00
N ARG A 142 6.17 -7.74 -0.54
CA ARG A 142 6.25 -9.14 -0.09
C ARG A 142 6.76 -10.05 -1.21
N MET A 143 6.23 -9.93 -2.42
CA MET A 143 6.70 -10.73 -3.56
C MET A 143 8.18 -10.49 -3.88
N GLU A 144 8.64 -9.24 -3.82
CA GLU A 144 10.03 -8.89 -4.09
C GLU A 144 10.99 -9.39 -2.99
N LEU A 145 10.54 -9.35 -1.72
CA LEU A 145 11.31 -9.80 -0.55
C LEU A 145 11.01 -11.26 -0.15
N GLY A 146 10.47 -12.06 -1.06
CA GLY A 146 10.25 -13.51 -0.90
C GLY A 146 9.17 -13.91 0.12
N GLY A 147 8.32 -12.99 0.55
CA GLY A 147 7.18 -13.25 1.44
C GLY A 147 5.98 -13.88 0.71
N GLU A 148 5.40 -14.91 1.30
CA GLU A 148 4.17 -15.53 0.80
C GLU A 148 2.98 -14.55 0.94
N ALA A 149 2.14 -14.47 -0.10
CA ALA A 149 0.95 -13.63 -0.08
C ALA A 149 0.03 -14.10 1.05
N GLU A 150 -0.38 -13.18 1.92
CA GLU A 150 -1.37 -13.48 2.95
C GLU A 150 -2.68 -13.86 2.25
N PRO A 151 -3.27 -15.04 2.55
CA PRO A 151 -4.44 -15.50 1.83
C PRO A 151 -5.57 -14.49 2.05
N ALA A 152 -6.02 -13.88 0.96
CA ALA A 152 -7.17 -12.98 0.98
C ALA A 152 -8.35 -13.71 1.61
N ALA A 153 -8.86 -13.21 2.74
CA ALA A 153 -10.01 -13.76 3.42
C ALA A 153 -11.16 -14.02 2.43
N PRO A 154 -11.84 -15.18 2.48
CA PRO A 154 -12.87 -15.54 1.51
C PRO A 154 -14.00 -14.51 1.58
N SER A 155 -14.20 -13.78 0.49
CA SER A 155 -15.39 -12.95 0.31
C SER A 155 -16.60 -13.86 0.33
N LEU A 156 -17.47 -13.66 1.32
CA LEU A 156 -18.77 -14.32 1.44
C LEU A 156 -19.55 -14.12 0.13
N VAL A 157 -19.63 -15.17 -0.68
CA VAL A 157 -20.60 -15.25 -1.76
C VAL A 157 -21.97 -15.34 -1.10
N SER A 158 -22.66 -14.20 -1.04
CA SER A 158 -24.10 -14.14 -0.86
C SER A 158 -24.76 -14.96 -1.96
N ARG A 159 -25.20 -16.18 -1.63
CA ARG A 159 -26.24 -16.89 -2.39
C ARG A 159 -27.55 -16.74 -1.64
N GLY A 160 -28.14 -15.56 -1.77
CA GLY A 160 -29.59 -15.43 -1.68
C GLY A 160 -30.21 -15.85 -3.01
N THR A 161 -30.85 -17.01 -3.06
CA THR A 161 -32.00 -17.25 -3.94
C THR A 161 -32.97 -18.21 -3.27
N SER A 162 -34.05 -17.63 -2.77
CA SER A 162 -35.43 -18.04 -3.02
C SER A 162 -35.89 -19.45 -2.62
N SER A 163 -36.90 -19.42 -1.77
CA SER A 163 -37.77 -20.50 -1.33
C SER A 163 -38.57 -21.18 -2.45
N LEU A 164 -39.21 -22.28 -2.04
CA LEU A 164 -40.38 -22.95 -2.64
C LEU A 164 -40.13 -23.97 -3.76
N ARG A 165 -39.99 -25.25 -3.35
CA ARG A 165 -40.85 -26.35 -3.84
C ARG A 165 -40.52 -27.66 -3.10
N GLY A 166 -41.08 -27.81 -1.92
CA GLY A 166 -41.41 -29.12 -1.38
C GLY A 166 -42.90 -29.33 -1.60
N LEU A 167 -43.28 -30.23 -2.49
CA LEU A 167 -44.60 -30.87 -2.57
C LEU A 167 -44.51 -31.97 -3.67
N PHE A 168 -44.98 -33.16 -3.31
CA PHE A 168 -45.07 -34.40 -4.10
C PHE A 168 -43.88 -35.37 -4.05
N GLY A 169 -43.78 -36.02 -2.88
CA GLY A 169 -43.20 -37.35 -2.77
C GLY A 169 -44.02 -38.40 -3.54
N LYS A 170 -43.31 -39.30 -4.21
CA LYS A 170 -43.83 -40.57 -4.72
C LYS A 170 -43.93 -41.59 -3.58
N SER A 171 -45.03 -42.34 -3.51
CA SER A 171 -45.03 -43.68 -2.92
C SER A 171 -46.00 -44.60 -3.67
N THR A 172 -45.45 -45.72 -4.16
CA THR A 172 -46.00 -47.11 -4.17
C THR A 172 -47.40 -47.33 -4.79
N GLY A 173 -47.64 -48.16 -5.81
CA GLY A 173 -47.13 -49.51 -6.05
C GLY A 173 -47.92 -50.56 -5.26
N SER A 174 -48.94 -51.21 -5.89
CA SER A 174 -49.49 -52.58 -5.66
C SER A 174 -50.95 -52.63 -6.20
N ALA A 175 -51.24 -53.27 -7.35
CA ALA A 175 -51.57 -54.69 -7.52
C ALA A 175 -52.81 -55.18 -6.73
N ARG A 176 -54.00 -55.11 -7.34
CA ARG A 176 -54.87 -56.24 -7.76
C ARG A 176 -56.24 -55.72 -8.20
#